data_AF-A0A418KK36-F1
#
_entry.id   AF-A0A418KK36-F1
#
_cell.length_a   1.000
_cell.length_b   1.000
_cell.length_c   1.000
_cell.angle_alpha   90.00
_cell.angle_beta   90.00
_cell.angle_gamma   90.00
#
_symmetry.space_group_name_H-M   'P 1'
#
loop_
_entity.id
_entity.type
_entity.pdbx_description
1 polymer ?
#
loop_
_entity_poly.entity_id
_entity_poly.type
_entity_poly.pdbx_seq_one_letter_code
_entity_poly.pdbx_strand_id
1 'polypeptide(L)'
;MVSSEPDGDRSARRRERHAVLLRLDPAVHEALTRWARDEFRSVNAQVELVLRNALRAAGREPKDAGPLPRRGRPPAPPAGE
;
A
#
# COMPACT_ATOMS: atom_id res chain seq x y z
N MET A 1 37.60 -10.09 -21.75
CA MET A 1 36.36 -10.83 -21.45
C MET A 1 36.01 -10.59 -19.99
N VAL A 2 35.16 -9.62 -19.70
CA VAL A 2 34.36 -9.61 -18.47
C VAL A 2 32.97 -9.27 -18.93
N SER A 3 32.12 -10.28 -18.95
CA SER A 3 30.72 -10.18 -19.32
C SER A 3 29.99 -9.38 -18.25
N SER A 4 29.47 -8.21 -18.59
CA SER A 4 28.52 -7.49 -17.75
C SER A 4 27.13 -8.10 -17.96
N GLU A 5 26.64 -8.82 -16.95
CA GLU A 5 25.25 -9.26 -16.92
C GLU A 5 24.31 -8.04 -16.69
N PRO A 6 23.11 -8.02 -17.30
CA PRO A 6 22.24 -6.86 -17.23
C PRO A 6 21.63 -6.69 -15.83
N ASP A 7 21.67 -5.44 -15.36
CA ASP A 7 21.10 -4.89 -14.12
C ASP A 7 19.55 -4.96 -14.14
N GLY A 8 19.04 -6.19 -14.07
CA GLY A 8 17.65 -6.51 -14.35
C GLY A 8 16.81 -6.83 -13.12
N ASP A 9 16.96 -6.14 -11.98
CA ASP A 9 16.01 -6.34 -10.86
C ASP A 9 15.94 -5.21 -9.81
N ARG A 10 16.11 -3.94 -10.19
CA ARG A 10 15.91 -2.81 -9.24
C ARG A 10 14.57 -2.08 -9.43
N SER A 11 13.90 -2.35 -10.54
CA SER A 11 12.59 -1.78 -10.88
C SER A 11 11.41 -2.67 -10.46
N ALA A 12 11.68 -3.91 -10.03
CA ALA A 12 10.65 -4.77 -9.47
C ALA A 12 10.16 -4.19 -8.13
N ARG A 13 8.89 -3.75 -8.13
CA ARG A 13 8.00 -3.53 -6.96
C ARG A 13 7.81 -2.10 -6.46
N ARG A 14 7.97 -1.04 -7.27
CA ARG A 14 7.05 0.09 -7.07
C ARG A 14 5.69 -0.37 -7.58
N ARG A 15 4.90 -1.03 -6.72
CA ARG A 15 3.50 -1.31 -7.05
C ARG A 15 2.86 -0.02 -7.47
N GLU A 16 2.26 -0.01 -8.64
CA GLU A 16 1.51 1.12 -9.13
C GLU A 16 0.44 1.46 -8.09
N ARG A 17 0.54 2.67 -7.53
CA ARG A 17 -0.40 3.15 -6.53
C ARG A 17 -1.52 3.85 -7.26
N HIS A 18 -2.69 3.23 -7.26
CA HIS A 18 -3.87 3.83 -7.87
C HIS A 18 -4.51 4.83 -6.90
N ALA A 19 -4.37 6.13 -7.17
CA ALA A 19 -5.01 7.18 -6.38
C ALA A 19 -6.47 7.35 -6.82
N VAL A 20 -7.40 7.30 -5.86
CA VAL A 20 -8.84 7.46 -6.10
C VAL A 20 -9.38 8.56 -5.20
N LEU A 21 -10.23 9.44 -5.75
CA LEU A 21 -11.00 10.40 -4.96
C LEU A 21 -12.25 9.71 -4.42
N LEU A 22 -12.36 9.61 -3.09
CA LEU A 22 -13.52 9.03 -2.41
C LEU A 22 -14.46 10.15 -1.95
N ARG A 23 -15.75 10.01 -2.25
CA ARG A 23 -16.80 10.82 -1.62
C ARG A 23 -17.30 10.04 -0.41
N LEU A 24 -16.97 10.53 0.78
CA LEU A 24 -17.36 9.92 2.04
C LEU A 24 -18.23 10.89 2.83
N ASP A 25 -19.16 10.35 3.59
CA ASP A 25 -19.84 11.11 4.63
C ASP A 25 -18.80 11.61 5.66
N PRO A 26 -18.86 12.88 6.10
CA PRO A 26 -17.88 13.43 7.04
C PRO A 26 -17.79 12.66 8.35
N ALA A 27 -18.90 12.15 8.90
CA ALA A 27 -18.89 11.40 10.15
C ALA A 27 -18.18 10.04 9.98
N VAL A 28 -18.32 9.41 8.80
CA VAL A 28 -17.59 8.18 8.46
C VAL A 28 -16.09 8.44 8.34
N HIS A 29 -15.70 9.53 7.69
CA HIS A 29 -14.30 9.93 7.58
C HIS A 29 -13.68 10.15 8.98
N GLU A 30 -14.41 10.82 9.87
CA GLU A 30 -13.97 11.06 11.25
C GLU A 30 -13.84 9.75 12.05
N ALA A 31 -14.78 8.81 11.90
CA ALA A 31 -14.69 7.51 12.54
C ALA A 31 -13.46 6.71 12.06
N LEU A 32 -13.20 6.69 10.75
CA LEU A 32 -12.01 6.06 10.18
C LEU A 32 -10.71 6.72 10.67
N THR A 33 -10.71 8.05 10.78
CA THR A 33 -9.55 8.80 11.27
C THR A 33 -9.24 8.48 12.73
N ARG A 34 -10.26 8.41 13.59
CA ARG A 34 -10.08 8.01 15.00
C ARG A 34 -9.56 6.58 15.10
N TRP A 35 -10.19 5.63 14.40
CA TRP A 35 -9.75 4.24 14.42
C TRP A 35 -8.30 4.08 13.92
N ALA A 36 -7.90 4.78 12.87
CA ALA A 36 -6.53 4.77 12.38
C ALA A 36 -5.53 5.30 13.43
N ARG A 37 -5.90 6.34 14.18
CA ARG A 37 -5.07 6.89 15.27
C ARG A 37 -4.88 5.90 16.39
N ASP A 38 -5.95 5.23 16.82
CA ASP A 38 -5.92 4.23 17.90
C ASP A 38 -4.98 3.06 17.58
N GLU A 39 -4.81 2.73 16.29
CA GLU A 39 -3.98 1.62 15.83
C GLU A 39 -2.58 2.05 15.30
N PHE A 40 -2.25 3.34 15.47
CA PHE A 40 -1.02 3.98 14.98
C PHE A 40 -0.80 3.74 13.48
N ARG A 41 -1.85 3.95 12.67
CA ARG A 41 -1.87 3.83 11.21
C ARG A 41 -2.21 5.17 10.56
N SER A 42 -1.81 5.33 9.29
CA SER A 42 -2.39 6.39 8.46
C SER A 42 -3.82 6.02 8.07
N VAL A 43 -4.64 7.03 7.79
CA VAL A 43 -6.03 6.83 7.34
C VAL A 43 -6.06 5.97 6.06
N ASN A 44 -5.15 6.22 5.11
CA ASN A 44 -5.08 5.41 3.89
C ASN A 44 -4.73 3.94 4.16
N ALA A 45 -3.82 3.68 5.10
CA ALA A 45 -3.50 2.30 5.49
C ALA A 45 -4.68 1.62 6.19
N GLN A 46 -5.47 2.38 6.96
CA GLN A 46 -6.70 1.87 7.57
C GLN A 46 -7.75 1.53 6.51
N VAL A 47 -7.98 2.43 5.55
CA VAL A 47 -8.92 2.20 4.43
C VAL A 47 -8.53 0.96 3.64
N GLU A 48 -7.26 0.80 3.29
CA GLU A 48 -6.77 -0.40 2.60
C GLU A 48 -7.04 -1.68 3.38
N LEU A 49 -6.84 -1.67 4.69
CA LEU A 49 -7.11 -2.83 5.55
C LEU A 49 -8.60 -3.20 5.55
N VAL A 50 -9.46 -2.19 5.70
CA VAL A 50 -10.93 -2.38 5.67
C VAL A 50 -11.37 -2.95 4.33
N LEU A 51 -10.88 -2.40 3.21
CA LEU A 51 -11.22 -2.87 1.88
C LEU A 51 -10.78 -4.31 1.64
N ARG A 52 -9.55 -4.67 2.02
CA ARG A 52 -9.06 -6.06 1.90
C ARG A 52 -9.88 -7.03 2.73
N ASN A 53 -10.19 -6.67 3.97
CA ASN A 53 -11.02 -7.49 4.85
C ASN A 53 -12.43 -7.67 4.29
N ALA A 54 -13.03 -6.62 3.74
CA ALA A 54 -14.35 -6.67 3.11
C ALA A 54 -14.35 -7.55 1.85
N LEU A 55 -13.33 -7.43 0.98
CA LEU A 55 -13.17 -8.28 -0.20
C LEU A 55 -12.99 -9.75 0.18
N ARG A 56 -12.15 -10.03 1.19
CA ARG A 56 -11.95 -11.38 1.71
C ARG A 56 -13.23 -11.97 2.28
N ALA A 57 -13.95 -11.22 3.12
CA ALA A 57 -15.23 -11.65 3.68
C ALA A 57 -16.29 -11.91 2.59
N ALA A 58 -16.24 -11.15 1.49
CA ALA A 58 -17.10 -11.35 0.33
C ALA A 58 -16.63 -12.48 -0.61
N GLY A 59 -15.50 -13.15 -0.34
CA GLY A 59 -14.93 -14.18 -1.23
C GLY A 59 -14.39 -13.62 -2.56
N ARG A 60 -14.05 -12.32 -2.61
CA ARG A 60 -13.57 -11.59 -3.80
C ARG A 60 -12.12 -11.13 -3.66
N GLU A 61 -11.33 -11.81 -2.84
CA GLU A 61 -9.92 -11.49 -2.66
C GLU A 61 -9.15 -11.65 -4.00
N PRO A 62 -8.42 -10.62 -4.47
CA PRO A 62 -7.68 -10.73 -5.72
C PRO A 62 -6.51 -11.71 -5.58
N LYS A 63 -6.34 -12.62 -6.54
CA LYS A 63 -5.28 -13.64 -6.51
C LYS A 63 -3.87 -13.04 -6.63
N ASP A 64 -3.75 -11.89 -7.29
CA ASP A 64 -2.46 -11.23 -7.59
C ASP A 64 -2.18 -10.03 -6.66
N ALA A 65 -3.00 -9.83 -5.62
CA ALA A 65 -2.79 -8.76 -4.66
C ALA A 65 -1.54 -9.06 -3.82
N GLY A 66 -0.43 -8.37 -4.07
CA GLY A 66 0.76 -8.56 -3.26
C GLY A 66 0.57 -8.17 -1.77
N PRO A 67 1.52 -8.52 -0.88
CA PRO A 67 1.46 -8.24 0.56
C PRO A 67 1.29 -6.75 0.90
N LEU A 68 0.64 -6.44 2.02
CA LEU A 68 0.57 -5.07 2.55
C LEU A 68 1.99 -4.50 2.74
N PRO A 69 2.26 -3.25 2.31
CA PRO A 69 3.56 -2.63 2.51
C PRO A 69 3.88 -2.53 4.01
N ARG A 70 5.16 -2.78 4.36
CA ARG A 70 5.62 -2.73 5.75
C ARG A 70 5.49 -1.31 6.32
N ARG A 71 5.21 -1.21 7.62
CA ARG A 71 5.19 0.08 8.34
C ARG A 71 6.58 0.73 8.25
N GLY A 72 6.62 2.04 8.04
CA GLY A 72 7.87 2.82 8.02
C GLY A 72 8.11 3.57 6.71
N ARG A 73 9.17 4.39 6.71
CA ARG A 73 9.63 5.12 5.53
C ARG A 73 10.07 4.09 4.47
N PRO A 74 9.61 4.21 3.20
CA PRO A 74 10.16 3.38 2.13
C PRO A 74 11.69 3.54 2.09
N PRO A 75 12.45 2.49 1.79
CA PRO A 75 13.90 2.59 1.68
C PRO A 75 14.26 3.73 0.73
N ALA A 76 15.22 4.57 1.13
CA ALA A 76 15.70 5.65 0.28
C ALA A 76 16.26 5.03 -1.01
N PRO A 77 16.00 5.64 -2.19
CA PRO A 77 16.71 5.23 -3.40
C PRO A 77 18.22 5.35 -3.14
N PRO A 78 19.07 4.45 -3.67
CA PRO A 78 20.51 4.60 -3.53
C PRO A 78 20.93 5.93 -4.14
N ALA A 79 21.63 6.75 -3.36
CA ALA A 79 22.30 7.95 -3.86
C ALA A 79 23.33 7.48 -4.90
N GLY A 80 23.10 7.83 -6.16
CA GLY A 80 24.02 7.52 -7.24
C GLY A 80 25.16 8.55 -7.28
N GLU A 81 26.38 8.03 -7.27
CA GLU A 81 27.51 8.44 -8.12
C GLU A 81 28.05 7.16 -8.78
#